data_AF-A0A962U4C0-F1
#
_entry.id   AF-A0A962U4C0-F1
#
_cell.length_a   1.000
_cell.length_b   1.000
_cell.length_c   1.000
_cell.angle_alpha   90.00
_cell.angle_beta   90.00
_cell.angle_gamma   90.00
#
_symmetry.space_group_name_H-M   'P 1'
#
loop_
_entity.id
_entity.type
_entity.pdbx_description
1 polymer ?
#
loop_
_entity_poly.entity_id
_entity_poly.type
_entity_poly.pdbx_seq_one_letter_code
_entity_poly.pdbx_strand_id
1 'polypeptide(L)'
;PARHSAALGADLIEQLIAQGSDALGGILPAECVQPDPDKHRRYDAALLFLIHPLDVVDDAMADRIVEDVLEHLSGDIGVRRYPGDSFWCTDYRSKLAREQRTRDWSRDLATRNALAGPGEEAEWCLFDPVLSLIAGTRYRRTGAIADLERQTFHLNRSLGHLTAATSAIPALRCPELYHLQDGRHETSDATPLLWTQALLLRALLALRHNLDAKR
;
A
#
# COMPACT_ATOMS: atom_id res chain seq x y z
N PRO A 1 -2.18 9.00 -43.29
CA PRO A 1 -2.87 8.47 -42.10
C PRO A 1 -3.33 9.60 -41.17
N ALA A 2 -4.59 10.02 -41.33
CA ALA A 2 -5.21 11.06 -40.51
C ALA A 2 -5.39 10.52 -39.08
N ARG A 3 -4.73 11.13 -38.11
CA ARG A 3 -4.95 10.83 -36.69
C ARG A 3 -6.30 11.45 -36.30
N HIS A 4 -7.25 10.62 -35.91
CA HIS A 4 -8.46 11.05 -35.22
C HIS A 4 -8.08 11.69 -33.89
N SER A 5 -8.04 13.03 -33.85
CA SER A 5 -8.13 13.79 -32.61
C SER A 5 -9.49 14.48 -32.60
N ALA A 6 -10.55 13.68 -32.47
CA ALA A 6 -11.83 14.25 -32.03
C ALA A 6 -11.62 14.65 -30.57
N ALA A 7 -11.69 15.95 -30.29
CA ALA A 7 -11.72 16.43 -28.92
C ALA A 7 -12.90 15.76 -28.20
N LEU A 8 -12.62 15.08 -27.08
CA LEU A 8 -13.68 14.54 -26.23
C LEU A 8 -14.50 15.72 -25.71
N GLY A 9 -15.82 15.68 -25.94
CA GLY A 9 -16.72 16.71 -25.40
C GLY A 9 -16.74 16.68 -23.88
N ALA A 10 -16.88 17.85 -23.25
CA ALA A 10 -16.96 17.97 -21.80
C ALA A 10 -18.06 17.07 -21.20
N ASP A 11 -19.23 17.02 -21.85
CA ASP A 11 -20.37 16.18 -21.45
C ASP A 11 -20.00 14.70 -21.38
N LEU A 12 -19.20 14.20 -22.32
CA LEU A 12 -18.75 12.81 -22.32
C LEU A 12 -17.79 12.55 -21.15
N ILE A 13 -16.93 13.51 -20.82
CA ILE A 13 -16.01 13.39 -19.68
C ILE A 13 -16.79 13.36 -18.37
N GLU A 14 -17.75 14.26 -18.19
CA GLU A 14 -18.62 14.29 -17.00
C GLU A 14 -19.42 13.00 -16.85
N GLN A 15 -19.96 12.47 -17.95
CA GLN A 15 -20.66 11.20 -17.96
C GLN A 15 -19.74 10.04 -17.53
N LEU A 16 -18.50 9.99 -18.03
CA LEU A 16 -17.54 8.94 -17.68
C LEU A 16 -17.08 9.05 -16.22
N ILE A 17 -16.90 10.27 -15.70
CA ILE A 17 -16.60 10.50 -14.28
C ILE A 17 -17.75 9.99 -13.41
N ALA A 18 -18.99 10.34 -13.73
CA ALA A 18 -20.17 9.88 -12.99
C ALA A 18 -20.27 8.35 -12.99
N GLN A 19 -20.09 7.70 -14.15
CA GLN A 19 -20.07 6.24 -14.25
C GLN A 19 -18.95 5.61 -13.41
N GLY A 20 -17.76 6.23 -13.40
CA GLY A 20 -16.64 5.79 -12.59
C GLY A 20 -16.91 5.91 -11.09
N SER A 21 -17.50 7.02 -10.65
CA SER A 21 -17.90 7.25 -9.27
C SER A 21 -18.96 6.26 -8.81
N ASP A 22 -19.99 6.01 -9.64
CA ASP A 22 -21.04 5.03 -9.34
C ASP A 22 -20.46 3.60 -9.23
N ALA A 23 -19.58 3.23 -10.16
CA ALA A 23 -18.91 1.93 -10.14
C ALA A 23 -18.02 1.77 -8.90
N LEU A 24 -17.26 2.80 -8.55
CA LEU A 24 -16.40 2.80 -7.37
C LEU A 24 -17.24 2.69 -6.08
N GLY A 25 -18.35 3.43 -5.99
CA GLY A 25 -19.29 3.36 -4.87
C GLY A 25 -19.97 2.00 -4.70
N GLY A 26 -20.13 1.24 -5.79
CA GLY A 26 -20.63 -0.15 -5.74
C GLY A 26 -19.61 -1.20 -5.33
N ILE A 27 -18.31 -0.86 -5.34
CA ILE A 27 -17.21 -1.78 -5.00
C ILE A 27 -16.68 -1.52 -3.59
N LEU A 28 -16.48 -0.25 -3.23
CA LEU A 28 -15.91 0.14 -1.95
C LEU A 28 -16.83 -0.24 -0.77
N PRO A 29 -16.26 -0.57 0.41
CA PRO A 29 -14.84 -0.52 0.78
C PRO A 29 -14.01 -1.76 0.39
N ALA A 30 -14.56 -2.70 -0.38
CA ALA A 30 -13.77 -3.81 -0.92
C ALA A 30 -12.87 -3.31 -2.06
N GLU A 31 -11.77 -4.03 -2.32
CA GLU A 31 -10.97 -3.81 -3.54
C GLU A 31 -11.55 -4.60 -4.72
N CYS A 32 -12.09 -5.80 -4.45
CA CYS A 32 -12.72 -6.61 -5.48
C CYS A 32 -13.93 -7.37 -4.93
N VAL A 33 -15.08 -7.18 -5.59
CA VAL A 33 -16.31 -7.93 -5.32
C VAL A 33 -16.50 -8.96 -6.44
N GLN A 34 -16.20 -10.22 -6.15
CA GLN A 34 -16.44 -11.35 -7.06
C GLN A 34 -17.19 -12.46 -6.33
N PRO A 35 -18.03 -13.25 -7.04
CA PRO A 35 -18.74 -14.38 -6.43
C PRO A 35 -17.83 -15.48 -5.90
N ASP A 36 -16.65 -15.63 -6.49
CA ASP A 36 -15.62 -16.57 -6.09
C ASP A 36 -14.93 -16.05 -4.81
N PRO A 37 -15.06 -16.75 -3.66
CA PRO A 37 -14.48 -16.30 -2.40
C PRO A 37 -12.97 -16.09 -2.44
N ASP A 38 -12.25 -16.89 -3.24
CA ASP A 38 -10.79 -16.81 -3.36
C ASP A 38 -10.33 -15.58 -4.18
N LYS A 39 -11.28 -14.93 -4.86
CA LYS A 39 -11.05 -13.69 -5.64
C LYS A 39 -11.72 -12.48 -5.01
N HIS A 40 -12.58 -12.67 -4.02
CA HIS A 40 -13.14 -11.58 -3.25
C HIS A 40 -12.07 -10.97 -2.35
N ARG A 41 -11.77 -9.69 -2.55
CA ARG A 41 -10.82 -8.95 -1.71
C ARG A 41 -11.55 -7.88 -0.93
N ARG A 42 -11.99 -8.24 0.27
CA ARG A 42 -12.64 -7.30 1.20
C ARG A 42 -11.68 -6.22 1.68
N TYR A 43 -10.39 -6.54 1.83
CA TYR A 43 -9.38 -5.62 2.33
C TYR A 43 -8.17 -5.64 1.39
N ASP A 44 -7.70 -4.46 0.99
CA ASP A 44 -6.41 -4.29 0.29
C ASP A 44 -5.81 -2.93 0.65
N ALA A 45 -4.57 -2.91 1.12
CA ALA A 45 -3.85 -1.69 1.45
C ALA A 45 -3.59 -0.79 0.22
N ALA A 46 -3.68 -1.34 -1.00
CA ALA A 46 -3.67 -0.55 -2.23
C ALA A 46 -4.80 0.49 -2.29
N LEU A 47 -5.92 0.28 -1.57
CA LEU A 47 -7.01 1.25 -1.49
C LEU A 47 -6.57 2.58 -0.84
N LEU A 48 -5.49 2.60 -0.05
CA LEU A 48 -4.91 3.84 0.47
C LEU A 48 -4.52 4.82 -0.65
N PHE A 49 -4.23 4.33 -1.85
CA PHE A 49 -3.91 5.20 -2.99
C PHE A 49 -5.10 5.99 -3.52
N LEU A 50 -6.34 5.52 -3.30
CA LEU A 50 -7.56 6.27 -3.60
C LEU A 50 -7.68 7.52 -2.71
N ILE A 51 -7.14 7.45 -1.49
CA ILE A 51 -7.08 8.58 -0.56
C ILE A 51 -5.87 9.46 -0.89
N HIS A 52 -4.68 8.86 -1.03
CA HIS A 52 -3.45 9.59 -1.35
C HIS A 52 -2.55 8.82 -2.32
N PRO A 53 -2.19 9.38 -3.48
CA PRO A 53 -2.34 10.78 -3.86
C PRO A 53 -3.59 11.09 -4.68
N LEU A 54 -4.47 10.11 -4.95
CA LEU A 54 -5.55 10.30 -5.94
C LEU A 54 -6.67 11.23 -5.47
N ASP A 55 -7.00 11.22 -4.17
CA ASP A 55 -8.05 12.07 -3.58
C ASP A 55 -9.42 11.91 -4.28
N VAL A 56 -9.83 10.65 -4.49
CA VAL A 56 -11.05 10.29 -5.25
C VAL A 56 -12.16 9.69 -4.39
N VAL A 57 -11.98 9.63 -3.08
CA VAL A 57 -12.97 9.13 -2.11
C VAL A 57 -13.28 10.21 -1.09
N ASP A 58 -14.50 10.21 -0.55
CA ASP A 58 -14.89 11.14 0.52
C ASP A 58 -14.24 10.77 1.86
N ASP A 59 -14.37 11.67 2.85
CA ASP A 59 -13.78 11.50 4.17
C ASP A 59 -14.29 10.25 4.90
N ALA A 60 -15.57 9.90 4.74
CA ALA A 60 -16.16 8.76 5.41
C ALA A 60 -15.60 7.44 4.86
N MET A 61 -15.45 7.34 3.55
CA MET A 61 -14.85 6.19 2.89
C MET A 61 -13.33 6.11 3.14
N ALA A 62 -12.65 7.26 3.14
CA ALA A 62 -11.23 7.32 3.50
C ALA A 62 -11.00 6.79 4.92
N ASP A 63 -11.83 7.20 5.88
CA ASP A 63 -11.79 6.71 7.26
C ASP A 63 -12.01 5.21 7.31
N ARG A 64 -13.03 4.71 6.59
CA ARG A 64 -13.32 3.28 6.53
C ARG A 64 -12.17 2.45 5.96
N ILE A 65 -11.54 2.91 4.87
CA ILE A 65 -10.39 2.24 4.26
C ILE A 65 -9.20 2.22 5.23
N VAL A 66 -8.90 3.35 5.88
CA VAL A 66 -7.80 3.42 6.86
C VAL A 66 -8.06 2.49 8.05
N GLU A 67 -9.26 2.48 8.60
CA GLU A 67 -9.65 1.57 9.68
C GLU A 67 -9.51 0.10 9.28
N ASP A 68 -10.05 -0.27 8.12
CA ASP A 68 -9.97 -1.64 7.60
C ASP A 68 -8.49 -2.08 7.40
N VAL A 69 -7.61 -1.20 6.92
CA VAL A 69 -6.17 -1.48 6.79
C VAL A 69 -5.50 -1.65 8.15
N LEU A 70 -5.79 -0.76 9.10
CA LEU A 70 -5.17 -0.81 10.43
C LEU A 70 -5.62 -2.03 11.24
N GLU A 71 -6.90 -2.41 11.12
CA GLU A 71 -7.46 -3.53 11.86
C GLU A 71 -7.04 -4.89 11.28
N HIS A 72 -7.05 -5.02 9.96
CA HIS A 72 -6.92 -6.32 9.31
C HIS A 72 -5.56 -6.58 8.67
N LEU A 73 -4.79 -5.52 8.33
CA LEU A 73 -3.60 -5.65 7.50
C LEU A 73 -2.31 -5.17 8.17
N SER A 74 -2.38 -4.42 9.27
CA SER A 74 -1.17 -4.08 10.03
C SER A 74 -0.45 -5.34 10.50
N GLY A 75 0.87 -5.33 10.35
CA GLY A 75 1.78 -6.33 10.91
C GLY A 75 2.81 -5.68 11.84
N ASP A 76 3.70 -6.50 12.37
CA ASP A 76 4.68 -6.07 13.36
C ASP A 76 5.72 -5.12 12.76
N ILE A 77 6.09 -5.35 11.50
CA ILE A 77 7.10 -4.57 10.77
C ILE A 77 6.42 -3.49 9.92
N GLY A 78 5.55 -3.87 8.99
CA GLY A 78 4.90 -3.01 8.00
C GLY A 78 3.40 -3.33 7.87
N VAL A 79 2.88 -3.31 6.65
CA VAL A 79 1.46 -3.56 6.37
C VAL A 79 1.33 -4.60 5.27
N ARG A 80 0.54 -5.64 5.51
CA ARG A 80 0.21 -6.66 4.51
C ARG A 80 -0.64 -6.05 3.40
N ARG A 81 -0.48 -6.52 2.17
CA ARG A 81 -1.25 -5.98 1.06
C ARG A 81 -2.71 -6.40 1.12
N TYR A 82 -2.98 -7.69 1.19
CA TYR A 82 -4.31 -8.28 1.41
C TYR A 82 -4.13 -9.66 2.06
N PRO A 83 -5.16 -10.23 2.72
CA PRO A 83 -5.05 -11.54 3.36
C PRO A 83 -4.72 -12.63 2.33
N GLY A 84 -3.73 -13.49 2.62
CA GLY A 84 -3.27 -14.51 1.69
C GLY A 84 -2.39 -14.02 0.53
N ASP A 85 -1.85 -12.79 0.60
CA ASP A 85 -0.85 -12.34 -0.36
C ASP A 85 0.41 -13.22 -0.29
N SER A 86 0.59 -14.04 -1.32
CA SER A 86 1.72 -14.94 -1.47
C SER A 86 2.86 -14.36 -2.31
N PHE A 87 2.80 -13.05 -2.63
CA PHE A 87 3.77 -12.48 -3.57
C PHE A 87 5.21 -12.72 -3.10
N TRP A 88 5.44 -12.53 -1.80
CA TRP A 88 6.57 -13.05 -1.03
C TRP A 88 6.02 -13.72 0.23
N CYS A 89 5.97 -15.05 0.26
CA CYS A 89 5.52 -15.82 1.42
C CYS A 89 6.70 -16.46 2.16
N THR A 90 6.46 -17.06 3.33
CA THR A 90 7.47 -17.83 4.07
C THR A 90 8.25 -18.76 3.17
N ASP A 91 9.58 -18.66 3.21
CA ASP A 91 10.52 -19.45 2.41
C ASP A 91 10.31 -19.33 0.89
N TYR A 92 9.88 -18.16 0.41
CA TYR A 92 9.72 -17.83 -1.01
C TYR A 92 10.87 -18.32 -1.90
N ARG A 93 12.12 -18.18 -1.42
CA ARG A 93 13.31 -18.60 -2.16
C ARG A 93 13.48 -20.13 -2.25
N SER A 94 12.95 -20.89 -1.30
CA SER A 94 12.99 -22.36 -1.36
C SER A 94 11.75 -22.94 -2.06
N LYS A 95 10.59 -22.27 -1.92
CA LYS A 95 9.32 -22.68 -2.54
C LYS A 95 9.27 -22.42 -4.05
N LEU A 96 10.05 -21.47 -4.58
CA LEU A 96 10.06 -21.14 -6.01
C LEU A 96 11.48 -21.10 -6.60
N ALA A 97 11.67 -21.84 -7.70
CA ALA A 97 12.86 -21.76 -8.55
C ALA A 97 13.02 -20.33 -9.11
N ARG A 98 14.26 -19.89 -9.34
CA ARG A 98 14.59 -18.49 -9.70
C ARG A 98 13.82 -18.00 -10.93
N GLU A 99 13.55 -18.88 -11.89
CA GLU A 99 12.84 -18.61 -13.15
C GLU A 99 11.33 -18.42 -12.96
N GLN A 100 10.77 -18.95 -11.87
CA GLN A 100 9.35 -18.83 -11.52
C GLN A 100 9.06 -17.57 -10.70
N ARG A 101 10.08 -16.96 -10.09
CA ARG A 101 9.97 -15.74 -9.26
C ARG A 101 9.62 -14.48 -10.07
N THR A 102 9.88 -14.46 -11.37
CA THR A 102 9.63 -13.33 -12.27
C THR A 102 8.52 -13.61 -13.30
N ARG A 103 7.84 -14.75 -13.19
CA ARG A 103 6.80 -15.15 -14.12
C ARG A 103 5.54 -14.29 -13.93
N ASP A 104 4.82 -14.02 -15.02
CA ASP A 104 3.49 -13.42 -14.94
C ASP A 104 2.50 -14.43 -14.34
N TRP A 105 2.02 -14.13 -13.13
CA TRP A 105 1.07 -14.94 -12.37
C TRP A 105 -0.39 -14.48 -12.55
N SER A 106 -0.67 -13.52 -13.44
CA SER A 106 -2.01 -12.92 -13.62
C SER A 106 -3.13 -13.94 -13.84
N ARG A 107 -2.82 -15.15 -14.33
CA ARG A 107 -3.78 -16.23 -14.61
C ARG A 107 -3.91 -17.30 -13.52
N ASP A 108 -3.08 -17.27 -12.47
CA ASP A 108 -3.02 -18.33 -11.46
C ASP A 108 -2.70 -17.78 -10.04
N LEU A 109 -3.36 -16.68 -9.68
CA LEU A 109 -3.21 -16.06 -8.35
C LEU A 109 -3.62 -17.01 -7.21
N ALA A 110 -4.63 -17.87 -7.43
CA ALA A 110 -5.16 -18.75 -6.39
C ALA A 110 -4.15 -19.84 -5.97
N THR A 111 -3.52 -20.51 -6.93
CA THR A 111 -2.47 -21.53 -6.64
C THR A 111 -1.27 -20.91 -5.94
N ARG A 112 -0.95 -19.66 -6.26
CA ARG A 112 0.11 -18.92 -5.60
C ARG A 112 -0.28 -18.54 -4.18
N ASN A 113 -1.47 -17.96 -3.97
CA ASN A 113 -1.96 -17.50 -2.67
C ASN A 113 -2.04 -18.62 -1.63
N ALA A 114 -2.31 -19.86 -2.07
CA ALA A 114 -2.24 -21.05 -1.23
C ALA A 114 -0.85 -21.36 -0.63
N LEU A 115 0.22 -20.70 -1.08
CA LEU A 115 1.59 -20.92 -0.58
C LEU A 115 1.91 -20.17 0.73
N ALA A 116 1.07 -19.18 1.10
CA ALA A 116 1.20 -18.44 2.35
C ALA A 116 0.23 -19.01 3.40
N GLY A 117 0.74 -19.34 4.59
CA GLY A 117 -0.13 -19.52 5.75
C GLY A 117 -0.72 -18.17 6.21
N PRO A 118 -1.89 -18.15 6.87
CA PRO A 118 -2.39 -16.93 7.49
C PRO A 118 -1.36 -16.33 8.47
N GLY A 119 -1.03 -15.05 8.31
CA GLY A 119 -0.01 -14.36 9.14
C GLY A 119 1.43 -14.56 8.67
N GLU A 120 1.65 -15.31 7.58
CA GLU A 120 2.95 -15.47 6.94
C GLU A 120 3.13 -14.57 5.71
N GLU A 121 2.17 -13.66 5.47
CA GLU A 121 2.23 -12.74 4.35
C GLU A 121 3.35 -11.73 4.54
N ALA A 122 3.99 -11.33 3.43
CA ALA A 122 4.93 -10.24 3.46
C ALA A 122 4.31 -8.94 3.97
N GLU A 123 5.10 -8.22 4.75
CA GLU A 123 4.76 -6.91 5.26
C GLU A 123 5.43 -5.84 4.40
N TRP A 124 4.61 -5.09 3.69
CA TRP A 124 5.06 -4.08 2.75
C TRP A 124 5.42 -2.78 3.46
N CYS A 125 6.57 -2.22 3.09
CA CYS A 125 7.15 -1.06 3.74
C CYS A 125 6.62 0.28 3.22
N LEU A 126 5.87 0.26 2.10
CA LEU A 126 5.42 1.46 1.38
C LEU A 126 4.12 2.07 1.94
N PHE A 127 3.35 1.30 2.72
CA PHE A 127 2.03 1.76 3.19
C PHE A 127 2.10 2.65 4.43
N ASP A 128 3.04 2.43 5.36
CA ASP A 128 3.24 3.34 6.51
C ASP A 128 3.55 4.79 6.07
N PRO A 129 4.44 5.04 5.08
CA PRO A 129 4.61 6.39 4.55
C PRO A 129 3.32 7.00 4.00
N VAL A 130 2.45 6.20 3.37
CA VAL A 130 1.15 6.66 2.85
C VAL A 130 0.18 6.99 3.97
N LEU A 131 0.08 6.13 4.99
CA LEU A 131 -0.71 6.39 6.20
C LEU A 131 -0.25 7.67 6.92
N SER A 132 1.07 7.90 6.97
CA SER A 132 1.65 9.14 7.49
C SER A 132 1.20 10.36 6.67
N LEU A 133 1.24 10.26 5.33
CA LEU A 133 0.80 11.33 4.43
C LEU A 133 -0.70 11.64 4.54
N ILE A 134 -1.54 10.60 4.68
CA ILE A 134 -2.99 10.74 4.86
C ILE A 134 -3.27 11.48 6.19
N ALA A 135 -2.72 10.98 7.29
CA ALA A 135 -2.89 11.60 8.60
C ALA A 135 -2.34 13.04 8.63
N GLY A 136 -1.18 13.28 8.03
CA GLY A 136 -0.59 14.61 7.93
C GLY A 136 -1.42 15.58 7.08
N THR A 137 -2.14 15.09 6.07
CA THR A 137 -3.06 15.90 5.27
C THR A 137 -4.31 16.24 6.05
N ARG A 138 -4.88 15.27 6.77
CA ARG A 138 -6.02 15.50 7.67
C ARG A 138 -5.67 16.52 8.77
N TYR A 139 -4.49 16.38 9.39
CA TYR A 139 -4.00 17.32 10.38
C TYR A 139 -3.97 18.77 9.86
N ARG A 140 -3.53 19.01 8.63
CA ARG A 140 -3.54 20.37 8.05
C ARG A 140 -4.94 20.93 7.87
N ARG A 141 -5.92 20.08 7.61
CA ARG A 141 -7.32 20.48 7.40
C ARG A 141 -8.04 20.74 8.71
N THR A 142 -7.78 19.92 9.75
CA THR A 142 -8.57 19.91 10.99
C THR A 142 -7.85 20.54 12.18
N GLY A 143 -6.51 20.57 12.16
CA GLY A 143 -5.68 20.91 13.31
C GLY A 143 -5.69 19.87 14.44
N ALA A 144 -6.33 18.70 14.25
CA ALA A 144 -6.51 17.72 15.30
C ALA A 144 -5.19 17.02 15.68
N ILE A 145 -4.80 17.11 16.95
CA ILE A 145 -3.50 16.58 17.42
C ILE A 145 -3.38 15.07 17.21
N ALA A 146 -4.48 14.32 17.33
CA ALA A 146 -4.49 12.88 17.07
C ALA A 146 -4.03 12.52 15.64
N ASP A 147 -4.31 13.38 14.65
CA ASP A 147 -3.84 13.18 13.27
C ASP A 147 -2.33 13.40 13.14
N LEU A 148 -1.78 14.37 13.88
CA LEU A 148 -0.33 14.58 13.93
C LEU A 148 0.39 13.43 14.64
N GLU A 149 -0.20 12.90 15.71
CA GLU A 149 0.31 11.71 16.42
C GLU A 149 0.32 10.50 15.49
N ARG A 150 -0.78 10.27 14.76
CA ARG A 150 -0.89 9.20 13.76
C ARG A 150 0.12 9.38 12.61
N GLN A 151 0.29 10.61 12.12
CA GLN A 151 1.32 10.94 11.13
C GLN A 151 2.72 10.55 11.63
N THR A 152 3.03 10.93 12.87
CA THR A 152 4.32 10.69 13.51
C THR A 152 4.56 9.20 13.74
N PHE A 153 3.54 8.48 14.23
CA PHE A 153 3.60 7.04 14.46
C PHE A 153 3.98 6.28 13.18
N HIS A 154 3.25 6.49 12.09
CA HIS A 154 3.53 5.78 10.84
C HIS A 154 4.84 6.24 10.18
N LEU A 155 5.25 7.50 10.34
CA LEU A 155 6.58 7.92 9.89
C LEU A 155 7.69 7.18 10.66
N ASN A 156 7.55 7.04 11.98
CA ASN A 156 8.54 6.33 12.79
C ASN A 156 8.61 4.84 12.42
N ARG A 157 7.46 4.21 12.15
CA ARG A 157 7.43 2.85 11.59
C ARG A 157 8.19 2.79 10.26
N SER A 158 7.91 3.72 9.35
CA SER A 158 8.59 3.83 8.06
C SER A 158 10.12 3.94 8.18
N LEU A 159 10.62 4.69 9.17
CA LEU A 159 12.05 4.78 9.46
C LEU A 159 12.60 3.47 10.05
N GLY A 160 11.79 2.77 10.84
CA GLY A 160 12.10 1.42 11.35
C GLY A 160 12.20 0.34 10.27
N HIS A 161 11.59 0.56 9.09
CA HIS A 161 11.70 -0.36 7.96
C HIS A 161 13.09 -0.36 7.31
N LEU A 162 13.89 0.68 7.53
CA LEU A 162 15.19 0.82 6.89
C LEU A 162 16.13 -0.33 7.27
N THR A 163 16.88 -0.84 6.29
CA THR A 163 17.81 -1.94 6.54
C THR A 163 18.83 -1.59 7.62
N ALA A 164 19.05 -2.51 8.56
CA ALA A 164 20.05 -2.38 9.60
C ALA A 164 21.46 -2.63 9.06
N ALA A 165 22.50 -2.17 9.78
CA ALA A 165 23.90 -2.46 9.45
C ALA A 165 24.26 -3.95 9.50
N THR A 166 23.44 -4.76 10.18
CA THR A 166 23.57 -6.22 10.29
C THR A 166 22.88 -6.98 9.16
N SER A 167 22.16 -6.29 8.26
CA SER A 167 21.52 -6.91 7.10
C SER A 167 22.55 -7.28 6.02
N ALA A 168 22.21 -8.26 5.18
CA ALA A 168 22.97 -8.55 3.96
C ALA A 168 22.97 -7.38 2.96
N ILE A 169 21.99 -6.47 3.07
CA ILE A 169 21.91 -5.25 2.29
C ILE A 169 22.50 -4.09 3.11
N PRO A 170 23.25 -3.16 2.50
CA PRO A 170 23.80 -2.00 3.21
C PRO A 170 22.74 -1.27 4.06
N ALA A 171 23.16 -0.66 5.15
CA ALA A 171 22.25 0.06 6.04
C ALA A 171 21.52 1.22 5.33
N LEU A 172 20.38 1.62 5.90
CA LEU A 172 19.58 2.78 5.47
C LEU A 172 19.07 2.67 4.02
N ARG A 173 18.77 1.45 3.57
CA ARG A 173 18.06 1.19 2.31
C ARG A 173 16.58 1.01 2.61
N CYS A 174 15.72 1.46 1.70
CA CYS A 174 14.27 1.32 1.83
C CYS A 174 13.80 0.04 1.13
N PRO A 175 13.33 -0.97 1.86
CA PRO A 175 12.75 -2.17 1.28
C PRO A 175 11.47 -1.94 0.50
N GLU A 176 11.15 -2.87 -0.41
CA GLU A 176 9.76 -3.06 -0.84
C GLU A 176 8.93 -3.64 0.33
N LEU A 177 9.45 -4.69 0.95
CA LEU A 177 8.80 -5.48 1.99
C LEU A 177 9.81 -6.29 2.80
N TYR A 178 9.32 -6.86 3.90
CA TYR A 178 9.93 -7.96 4.63
C TYR A 178 9.06 -9.21 4.54
N HIS A 179 9.69 -10.37 4.46
CA HIS A 179 9.03 -11.67 4.50
C HIS A 179 9.79 -12.61 5.44
N LEU A 180 9.11 -13.63 5.95
CA LEU A 180 9.76 -14.65 6.77
C LEU A 180 10.59 -15.58 5.87
N GLN A 181 11.84 -15.85 6.27
CA GLN A 181 12.71 -16.84 5.65
C GLN A 181 13.51 -17.51 6.78
N ASP A 182 13.39 -18.83 6.91
CA ASP A 182 14.09 -19.61 7.94
C ASP A 182 13.90 -19.03 9.38
N GLY A 183 12.69 -18.54 9.68
CA GLY A 183 12.34 -17.93 10.96
C GLY A 183 12.90 -16.51 11.20
N ARG A 184 13.45 -15.87 10.16
CA ARG A 184 13.97 -14.50 10.21
C ARG A 184 13.29 -13.61 9.18
N HIS A 185 13.11 -12.35 9.50
CA HIS A 185 12.60 -11.38 8.53
C HIS A 185 13.71 -10.95 7.59
N GLU A 186 13.54 -11.31 6.31
CA GLU A 186 14.43 -10.95 5.23
C GLU A 186 13.73 -9.97 4.30
N THR A 187 14.52 -9.11 3.66
CA THR A 187 14.00 -8.12 2.73
C THR A 187 14.00 -8.67 1.29
N SER A 188 13.06 -8.20 0.48
CA SER A 188 12.95 -8.53 -0.94
C SER A 188 14.22 -8.25 -1.75
N ASP A 189 14.42 -8.99 -2.84
CA ASP A 189 15.52 -8.77 -3.80
C ASP A 189 15.47 -7.38 -4.47
N ALA A 190 14.29 -6.73 -4.47
CA ALA A 190 14.09 -5.40 -5.05
C ALA A 190 14.63 -4.25 -4.16
N THR A 191 15.23 -4.55 -3.01
CA THR A 191 15.72 -3.53 -2.07
C THR A 191 17.06 -2.94 -2.55
N PRO A 192 17.18 -1.59 -2.65
CA PRO A 192 16.19 -0.57 -2.30
C PRO A 192 15.13 -0.33 -3.38
N LEU A 193 13.86 -0.21 -2.96
CA LEU A 193 12.76 0.14 -3.86
C LEU A 193 12.63 1.67 -4.00
N LEU A 194 12.62 2.18 -5.23
CA LEU A 194 12.47 3.63 -5.50
C LEU A 194 11.13 4.18 -5.01
N TRP A 195 10.06 3.38 -5.08
CA TRP A 195 8.73 3.81 -4.65
C TRP A 195 8.69 4.07 -3.14
N THR A 196 9.21 3.15 -2.32
CA THR A 196 9.33 3.33 -0.87
C THR A 196 10.19 4.55 -0.53
N GLN A 197 11.31 4.75 -1.25
CA GLN A 197 12.16 5.93 -1.07
C GLN A 197 11.41 7.24 -1.32
N ALA A 198 10.67 7.32 -2.44
CA ALA A 198 9.91 8.51 -2.78
C ALA A 198 8.81 8.81 -1.76
N LEU A 199 8.08 7.78 -1.31
CA LEU A 199 7.03 7.93 -0.31
C LEU A 199 7.58 8.34 1.05
N LEU A 200 8.67 7.73 1.52
CA LEU A 200 9.33 8.12 2.77
C LEU A 200 9.82 9.56 2.73
N LEU A 201 10.45 9.98 1.62
CA LEU A 201 10.87 11.37 1.45
C LEU A 201 9.68 12.34 1.52
N ARG A 202 8.57 12.02 0.86
CA ARG A 202 7.35 12.83 0.94
C ARG A 202 6.79 12.89 2.36
N ALA A 203 6.76 11.77 3.08
CA ALA A 203 6.28 11.72 4.45
C ALA A 203 7.15 12.57 5.40
N LEU A 204 8.48 12.52 5.26
CA LEU A 204 9.44 13.36 6.00
C LEU A 204 9.18 14.85 5.74
N LEU A 205 9.05 15.25 4.47
CA LEU A 205 8.79 16.63 4.09
C LEU A 205 7.44 17.13 4.62
N ALA A 206 6.41 16.27 4.57
CA ALA A 206 5.08 16.58 5.07
C ALA A 206 5.07 16.75 6.60
N LEU A 207 5.77 15.89 7.36
CA LEU A 207 5.86 16.06 8.81
C LEU A 207 6.63 17.33 9.17
N ARG A 208 7.78 17.59 8.52
CA ARG A 208 8.54 18.83 8.74
C ARG A 208 7.65 20.06 8.55
N HIS A 209 6.92 20.11 7.44
CA HIS A 209 6.00 21.22 7.18
C HIS A 209 4.93 21.37 8.28
N ASN A 210 4.33 20.27 8.72
CA ASN A 210 3.30 20.29 9.77
C ASN A 210 3.85 20.70 11.15
N LEU A 211 5.13 20.42 11.43
CA LEU A 211 5.79 20.84 12.67
C LEU A 211 6.25 22.30 12.63
N ASP A 212 6.73 22.77 11.47
CA ASP A 212 7.17 24.16 11.29
C ASP A 212 5.99 25.13 11.29
N ALA A 213 4.83 24.73 10.74
CA ALA A 213 3.61 25.55 10.74
C ALA A 213 3.01 25.78 12.15
N LYS A 214 3.48 25.05 13.18
CA LYS A 214 3.12 25.29 14.58
C LYS A 214 3.98 26.36 15.28
N ARG A 215 5.10 26.77 14.68
CA ARG A 215 6.02 27.78 15.23
C ARG A 215 5.63 29.17 14.75
#